data_AF-V4M5C5-F1
#
_entry.id   AF-V4M5C5-F1
#
_cell.length_a   1.000
_cell.length_b   1.000
_cell.length_c   1.000
_cell.angle_alpha   90.00
_cell.angle_beta   90.00
_cell.angle_gamma   90.00
#
_symmetry.space_group_name_H-M   'P 1'
#
loop_
_entity.id
_entity.type
_entity.pdbx_description
1 polymer ?
#
loop_
_entity_poly.entity_id
_entity_poly.type
_entity_poly.pdbx_seq_one_letter_code
_entity_poly.pdbx_strand_id
1 'polypeptide(L)'
;MEAQPREVMICPRCGQPISYIERQRRGNQVYYYAVHYLGYERGPDDRIHKKVKRCYLGPEAYIEVSKLHADLGLTLKGLIEEGRERDYMEALVRSVRDRIRGGRLTAEGARELAAVLSRFSEELKELARELNEYASGGCRPGCP
;
A
#
# COMPACT_ATOMS: atom_id res chain seq x y z
N MET A 1 -11.75 -8.66 33.56
CA MET A 1 -11.29 -7.65 32.59
C MET A 1 -11.03 -8.41 31.31
N GLU A 2 -12.03 -8.52 30.44
CA GLU A 2 -11.88 -9.22 29.16
C GLU A 2 -10.93 -8.38 28.29
N ALA A 3 -9.80 -8.98 27.93
CA ALA A 3 -8.88 -8.37 27.00
C ALA A 3 -9.58 -8.33 25.63
N GLN A 4 -9.95 -7.13 25.18
CA GLN A 4 -10.44 -6.93 23.82
C GLN A 4 -9.44 -7.60 22.85
N PRO A 5 -9.91 -8.38 21.86
CA PRO A 5 -9.01 -9.00 20.90
C PRO A 5 -8.27 -7.88 20.18
N ARG A 6 -6.94 -7.83 20.37
CA ARG A 6 -6.09 -6.96 19.57
C ARG A 6 -6.28 -7.39 18.13
N GLU A 7 -6.76 -6.50 17.27
CA GLU A 7 -6.83 -6.76 15.83
C GLU A 7 -5.47 -7.27 15.38
N VAL A 8 -5.44 -8.52 14.95
CA VAL A 8 -4.22 -9.18 14.52
C VAL A 8 -3.91 -8.63 13.13
N MET A 9 -3.05 -7.63 13.07
CA MET A 9 -2.59 -7.10 11.80
C MET A 9 -1.79 -8.19 11.05
N ILE A 10 -2.12 -8.40 9.78
CA ILE A 10 -1.48 -9.41 8.93
C ILE A 10 -0.37 -8.73 8.12
N CYS A 11 0.81 -9.32 8.11
CA CYS A 11 1.95 -8.77 7.38
C CYS A 11 1.70 -8.83 5.86
N PRO A 12 1.68 -7.70 5.15
CA PRO A 12 1.43 -7.68 3.70
C PRO A 12 2.57 -8.31 2.89
N ARG A 13 3.73 -8.57 3.52
CA ARG A 13 4.89 -9.21 2.86
C ARG A 13 4.84 -10.74 2.90
N CYS A 14 4.28 -11.33 3.96
CA CYS A 14 4.41 -12.78 4.19
C CYS A 14 3.13 -13.48 4.69
N GLY A 15 2.04 -12.74 4.89
CA GLY A 15 0.75 -13.29 5.34
C GLY A 15 0.70 -13.74 6.80
N GLN A 16 1.79 -13.61 7.56
CA GLN A 16 1.83 -13.99 8.97
C GLN A 16 1.32 -12.86 9.87
N PRO A 17 0.70 -13.17 11.02
CA PRO A 17 0.44 -12.20 12.09
C PRO A 17 1.69 -11.39 12.44
N ILE A 18 1.55 -10.07 12.54
CA ILE A 18 2.60 -9.23 13.11
C ILE A 18 2.46 -9.21 14.62
N SER A 19 3.59 -9.17 15.31
CA SER A 19 3.62 -8.93 16.75
C SER A 19 3.60 -7.43 17.05
N TYR A 20 4.32 -6.63 16.24
CA TYR A 20 4.31 -5.17 16.28
C TYR A 20 4.96 -4.59 15.02
N ILE A 21 4.72 -3.29 14.78
CA ILE A 21 5.45 -2.49 13.79
C ILE A 21 6.65 -1.83 14.45
N GLU A 22 7.83 -2.01 13.87
CA GLU A 22 9.06 -1.33 14.30
C GLU A 22 9.33 -0.15 13.36
N ARG A 23 9.45 1.04 13.94
CA ARG A 23 9.80 2.28 13.24
C ARG A 23 11.27 2.61 13.47
N GLN A 24 12.05 2.62 12.40
CA GLN A 24 13.47 2.97 12.43
C GLN A 24 13.72 4.28 11.70
N ARG A 25 14.30 5.27 12.37
CA ARG A 25 14.78 6.50 11.72
C ARG A 25 16.25 6.34 11.35
N ARG A 26 16.61 6.58 10.09
CA ARG A 26 18.01 6.66 9.64
C ARG A 26 18.20 7.97 8.88
N GLY A 27 18.92 8.91 9.50
CA GLY A 27 19.01 10.29 9.03
C GLY A 27 17.63 10.93 8.92
N ASN A 28 17.26 11.31 7.69
CA ASN A 28 15.98 11.96 7.38
C ASN A 28 14.89 11.00 6.87
N GLN A 29 15.18 9.70 6.77
CA GLN A 29 14.19 8.70 6.35
C GLN A 29 13.71 7.86 7.53
N VAL A 30 12.44 7.48 7.45
CA VAL A 30 11.76 6.60 8.39
C VAL A 30 11.42 5.31 7.66
N TYR A 31 11.75 4.18 8.28
CA TYR A 31 11.57 2.85 7.73
C TYR A 31 10.70 2.02 8.67
N TYR A 32 9.80 1.25 8.08
CA TYR A 32 8.88 0.40 8.81
C TYR A 32 9.21 -1.08 8.60
N TYR A 33 9.09 -1.85 9.68
CA TYR A 33 9.26 -3.30 9.66
C TYR A 33 8.09 -3.96 10.38
N ALA A 34 7.50 -4.97 9.76
CA ALA A 34 6.65 -5.94 10.45
C ALA A 34 7.55 -6.88 11.24
N VAL A 35 7.38 -6.91 12.56
CA VAL A 35 8.15 -7.81 13.43
C VAL A 35 7.30 -9.01 13.80
N HIS A 36 7.85 -10.20 13.57
CA HIS A 36 7.26 -11.48 13.92
C HIS A 36 8.06 -12.08 15.07
N TYR A 37 7.45 -12.19 16.24
CA TYR A 37 8.05 -12.85 17.39
C TYR A 37 8.00 -14.37 17.21
N LEU A 38 9.16 -15.02 17.28
CA LEU A 38 9.34 -16.47 17.07
C LEU A 38 9.69 -17.22 18.36
N GLY A 39 9.47 -16.60 19.52
CA GLY A 39 9.86 -17.15 20.81
C GLY A 39 11.22 -16.64 21.29
N TYR A 40 11.84 -17.42 22.18
CA TYR A 40 13.15 -17.12 22.76
C TYR A 40 14.20 -18.09 22.24
N GLU A 41 15.45 -17.63 22.13
CA GLU A 41 16.60 -18.48 21.84
C GLU A 41 17.76 -18.19 22.80
N ARG A 42 18.57 -19.20 23.08
CA ARG A 42 19.72 -19.11 23.97
C ARG A 42 20.95 -18.74 23.16
N GLY A 43 21.59 -17.63 23.52
CA GLY A 43 22.79 -17.13 22.87
C GLY A 43 24.06 -17.90 23.25
N PRO A 44 25.18 -17.67 22.55
CA PRO A 44 26.48 -18.26 22.88
C PRO A 44 27.02 -17.84 24.27
N ASP A 45 26.50 -16.76 24.83
CA ASP A 45 26.81 -16.20 26.15
C ASP A 45 25.87 -16.72 27.27
N ASP A 46 25.10 -17.77 26.98
CA ASP A 46 24.11 -18.39 27.86
C ASP A 46 22.91 -17.49 28.23
N ARG A 47 22.77 -16.34 27.55
CA ARG A 47 21.65 -15.41 27.78
C ARG A 47 20.45 -15.73 26.89
N ILE A 48 19.26 -15.43 27.40
CA ILE A 48 18.00 -15.62 26.67
C ILE A 48 17.69 -14.35 25.86
N HIS A 49 17.58 -14.50 24.54
CA HIS A 49 17.22 -13.43 23.63
C HIS A 49 15.89 -13.68 22.95
N LYS A 50 15.18 -12.61 22.59
CA LYS A 50 13.98 -12.70 21.76
C LYS A 50 14.37 -13.02 20.32
N LYS A 51 13.86 -14.13 19.80
CA LYS A 51 13.98 -14.47 18.38
C LYS A 51 12.91 -13.72 17.60
N VAL A 52 13.33 -12.86 16.68
CA VAL A 52 12.42 -12.08 15.84
C VAL A 52 12.79 -12.18 14.37
N LYS A 53 11.78 -12.30 13.50
CA LYS A 53 11.92 -12.11 12.06
C LYS A 53 11.36 -10.74 11.68
N ARG A 54 12.08 -10.00 10.86
CA ARG A 54 11.66 -8.68 10.37
C ARG A 54 11.33 -8.73 8.89
N CYS A 55 10.14 -8.26 8.54
CA CYS A 55 9.70 -8.06 7.16
C CYS A 55 9.72 -6.55 6.87
N TYR A 56 10.62 -6.11 5.99
CA TYR A 56 10.72 -4.69 5.63
C TYR A 56 9.48 -4.22 4.85
N LEU A 57 8.79 -3.22 5.39
CA LEU A 57 7.56 -2.66 4.83
C LEU A 57 7.81 -1.43 3.96
N GLY A 58 9.07 -1.01 3.79
CA GLY A 58 9.39 0.18 3.03
C GLY A 58 9.61 1.41 3.90
N PRO A 59 10.00 2.53 3.28
CA PRO A 59 10.08 3.82 3.93
C PRO A 59 8.68 4.45 4.04
N GLU A 60 8.58 5.48 4.88
CA GLU A 60 7.43 6.40 4.90
C GLU A 60 7.20 7.02 3.51
N ALA A 61 8.28 7.41 2.82
CA ALA A 61 8.24 7.87 1.43
C ALA A 61 9.49 7.43 0.65
N TYR A 62 9.29 6.98 -0.59
CA TYR A 62 10.39 6.65 -1.51
C TYR A 62 10.90 7.92 -2.20
N ILE A 63 11.78 8.68 -1.55
CA ILE A 63 12.24 10.00 -2.00
C ILE A 63 12.88 9.95 -3.39
N GLU A 64 13.93 9.15 -3.59
CA GLU A 64 14.70 9.17 -4.84
C GLU A 64 13.91 8.64 -6.03
N VAL A 65 13.13 7.58 -5.85
CA VAL A 65 12.31 7.03 -6.93
C VAL A 65 11.17 7.97 -7.29
N SER A 66 10.58 8.67 -6.30
CA SER A 66 9.51 9.64 -6.57
C SER A 66 10.01 10.84 -7.37
N LYS A 67 11.27 11.27 -7.19
CA LYS A 67 11.87 12.35 -8.02
C LYS A 67 11.87 11.99 -9.51
N LEU A 68 12.07 10.71 -9.84
CA LEU A 68 12.08 10.23 -11.24
C LEU A 68 10.68 10.16 -11.87
N HIS A 69 9.63 10.30 -11.07
CA HIS A 69 8.23 10.28 -11.52
C HIS A 69 7.49 11.58 -11.15
N ALA A 70 8.23 12.64 -10.87
CA ALA A 70 7.67 13.91 -10.40
C ALA A 70 6.75 14.56 -11.45
N ASP A 71 6.99 14.30 -12.74
CA ASP A 71 6.14 14.71 -13.86
C ASP A 71 4.75 14.05 -13.84
N LEU A 72 4.62 12.89 -13.19
CA LEU A 72 3.35 12.20 -12.96
C LEU A 72 2.65 12.66 -11.67
N GLY A 73 3.28 13.54 -10.87
CA GLY A 73 2.76 13.96 -9.57
C GLY A 73 2.68 12.80 -8.55
N LEU A 74 3.47 11.74 -8.75
CA LEU A 74 3.46 10.55 -7.90
C LEU A 74 4.47 10.68 -6.77
N THR A 75 4.05 10.36 -5.54
CA THR A 75 4.94 10.05 -4.43
C THR A 75 4.72 8.61 -4.04
N LEU A 76 5.70 7.75 -4.29
CA LEU A 76 5.61 6.33 -3.99
C LEU A 76 5.74 6.09 -2.48
N LYS A 77 4.84 5.28 -1.96
CA LYS A 77 4.62 5.00 -0.54
C LYS A 77 5.02 3.58 -0.16
N GLY A 78 5.38 3.38 1.11
CA GLY A 78 5.64 2.06 1.69
C GLY A 78 4.39 1.16 1.73
N LEU A 79 4.59 -0.11 2.10
CA LEU A 79 3.54 -1.12 2.30
C LEU A 79 2.66 -0.87 3.52
N ILE A 80 3.08 0.01 4.43
CA ILE A 80 2.31 0.37 5.61
C ILE A 80 1.22 1.41 5.33
N GLU A 81 1.35 2.14 4.21
CA GLU A 81 0.42 3.20 3.85
C GLU A 81 -0.80 2.60 3.15
N GLU A 82 -1.96 2.70 3.81
CA GLU A 82 -3.25 2.29 3.24
C GLU A 82 -3.75 3.30 2.20
N GLY A 83 -4.57 2.85 1.26
CA GLY A 83 -5.18 3.72 0.23
C GLY A 83 -4.20 4.24 -0.83
N ARG A 84 -2.95 3.78 -0.83
CA ARG A 84 -1.92 4.20 -1.80
C ARG A 84 -2.35 4.00 -3.26
N GLU A 85 -3.09 2.94 -3.56
CA GLU A 85 -3.65 2.66 -4.89
C GLU A 85 -4.59 3.78 -5.34
N ARG A 86 -5.44 4.29 -4.44
CA ARG A 86 -6.32 5.43 -4.73
C ARG A 86 -5.50 6.67 -5.04
N ASP A 87 -4.51 6.99 -4.22
CA ASP A 87 -3.67 8.16 -4.41
C ASP A 87 -2.92 8.12 -5.76
N TYR A 88 -2.43 6.94 -6.15
CA TYR A 88 -1.76 6.75 -7.44
C TYR A 88 -2.71 6.94 -8.61
N MET A 89 -3.92 6.36 -8.54
CA MET A 89 -4.93 6.55 -9.58
C MET A 89 -5.32 8.03 -9.73
N GLU A 90 -5.54 8.73 -8.62
CA GLU A 90 -5.86 10.16 -8.65
C GLU A 90 -4.72 11.01 -9.23
N ALA A 91 -3.46 10.70 -8.89
CA ALA A 91 -2.29 11.38 -9.45
C ALA A 91 -2.15 11.17 -10.97
N LEU A 92 -2.34 9.94 -11.44
CA LEU A 92 -2.30 9.63 -12.88
C LEU A 92 -3.39 10.38 -13.66
N VAL A 93 -4.62 10.45 -13.14
CA VAL A 93 -5.71 11.22 -13.75
C VAL A 93 -5.34 12.71 -13.85
N ARG A 94 -4.77 13.29 -12.78
CA ARG A 94 -4.31 14.68 -12.80
C ARG A 94 -3.20 14.90 -13.83
N SER A 95 -2.18 14.03 -13.86
CA SER A 95 -1.07 14.13 -14.82
C SER A 95 -1.55 14.11 -16.28
N VAL A 96 -2.48 13.22 -16.64
CA VAL A 96 -3.03 13.17 -18.01
C VAL A 96 -3.76 14.47 -18.35
N ARG A 97 -4.58 15.01 -17.44
CA ARG A 97 -5.29 16.29 -17.64
C ARG A 97 -4.31 17.44 -17.85
N ASP A 98 -3.22 17.49 -17.10
CA ASP A 98 -2.23 18.54 -17.22
C ASP A 98 -1.42 18.44 -18.51
N ARG A 99 -1.17 17.22 -19.00
CA ARG A 99 -0.57 17.00 -20.33
C ARG A 99 -1.49 17.49 -21.46
N ILE A 100 -2.81 17.31 -21.36
CA ILE A 100 -3.79 17.86 -22.31
C ILE A 100 -3.73 19.38 -22.30
N ARG A 101 -3.88 20.00 -21.12
CA ARG A 101 -3.89 21.48 -20.96
C ARG A 101 -2.58 22.12 -21.42
N GLY A 102 -1.46 21.45 -21.16
CA GLY A 102 -0.13 21.91 -21.55
C GLY A 102 0.26 21.63 -22.99
N GLY A 103 -0.61 21.02 -23.81
CA GLY A 103 -0.29 20.68 -25.20
C GLY A 103 0.85 19.66 -25.35
N ARG A 104 1.09 18.82 -24.34
CA ARG A 104 2.20 17.84 -24.28
C ARG A 104 1.80 16.45 -24.79
N LEU A 105 0.73 16.37 -25.58
CA LEU A 105 0.24 15.13 -26.18
C LEU A 105 0.20 15.28 -27.69
N THR A 106 0.78 14.32 -28.39
CA THR A 106 0.57 14.16 -29.83
C THR A 106 -0.86 13.66 -30.08
N ALA A 107 -1.39 13.88 -31.28
CA ALA A 107 -2.71 13.37 -31.66
C ALA A 107 -2.78 11.84 -31.56
N GLU A 108 -1.71 11.14 -31.94
CA GLU A 108 -1.58 9.69 -31.80
C GLU A 108 -1.60 9.26 -30.33
N GLY A 109 -0.74 9.83 -29.48
CA GLY A 109 -0.69 9.49 -28.06
C GLY A 109 -2.00 9.83 -27.32
N ALA A 110 -2.72 10.87 -27.75
CA ALA A 110 -4.05 11.17 -27.22
C ALA A 110 -5.08 10.09 -27.59
N ARG A 111 -5.06 9.58 -28.84
CA ARG A 111 -5.96 8.49 -29.28
C ARG A 111 -5.64 7.18 -28.57
N GLU A 112 -4.36 6.85 -28.41
CA GLU A 112 -3.93 5.65 -27.67
C GLU A 112 -4.38 5.70 -26.22
N LEU A 113 -4.14 6.82 -25.52
CA LEU A 113 -4.60 7.00 -24.15
C LEU A 113 -6.13 6.94 -24.05
N ALA A 114 -6.86 7.54 -25.00
CA ALA A 114 -8.32 7.48 -25.02
C ALA A 114 -8.85 6.05 -25.20
N ALA A 115 -8.20 5.23 -26.04
CA ALA A 115 -8.56 3.83 -26.22
C ALA A 115 -8.34 3.02 -24.94
N VAL A 116 -7.18 3.18 -24.28
CA VAL A 116 -6.86 2.51 -23.02
C VAL A 116 -7.81 2.95 -21.90
N LEU A 117 -8.08 4.26 -21.78
CA LEU A 117 -8.99 4.79 -20.76
C LEU A 117 -10.43 4.33 -20.99
N SER A 118 -10.86 4.18 -22.24
CA SER A 118 -12.19 3.63 -22.55
C SER A 118 -12.31 2.18 -22.07
N ARG A 119 -11.28 1.35 -22.31
CA ARG A 119 -11.25 -0.02 -21.80
C ARG A 119 -11.28 -0.05 -20.26
N PHE A 120 -10.43 0.74 -19.61
CA PHE A 120 -10.40 0.82 -18.15
C PHE A 120 -11.69 1.37 -17.55
N SER A 121 -12.39 2.28 -18.23
CA SER A 121 -13.71 2.76 -17.80
C SER A 121 -14.69 1.60 -17.64
N GLU A 122 -14.74 0.68 -18.60
CA GLU A 122 -15.65 -0.47 -18.51
C GLU A 122 -15.24 -1.44 -17.40
N GLU A 123 -13.95 -1.77 -17.29
CA GLU A 123 -13.42 -2.63 -16.20
C GLU A 123 -13.68 -2.01 -14.81
N LEU A 124 -13.43 -0.71 -14.64
CA LEU A 124 -13.62 -0.01 -13.37
C LEU A 124 -15.10 0.14 -13.01
N LYS A 125 -16.00 0.31 -13.98
CA LYS A 125 -17.45 0.31 -13.73
C LYS A 125 -17.92 -1.03 -13.18
N GLU A 126 -17.44 -2.13 -13.76
CA GLU A 126 -17.79 -3.47 -13.29
C GLU A 126 -17.22 -3.72 -11.90
N LEU A 127 -15.95 -3.39 -11.68
CA LEU A 127 -15.32 -3.49 -10.36
C LEU A 127 -16.06 -2.65 -9.31
N ALA A 128 -16.54 -1.45 -9.67
CA ALA A 128 -17.32 -0.62 -8.76
C ALA A 128 -18.66 -1.29 -8.39
N ARG A 129 -19.30 -2.02 -9.31
CA ARG A 129 -20.50 -2.82 -8.99
C ARG A 129 -20.17 -3.94 -8.02
N GLU A 130 -19.13 -4.73 -8.31
CA GLU A 130 -18.68 -5.81 -7.43
C GLU A 130 -18.35 -5.31 -6.01
N LEU A 131 -17.68 -4.16 -5.89
CA LEU A 131 -17.36 -3.55 -4.60
C LEU A 131 -18.62 -3.10 -3.84
N ASN A 132 -19.61 -2.54 -4.54
CA ASN A 132 -20.88 -2.15 -3.92
C ASN A 132 -21.70 -3.37 -3.47
N GLU A 133 -21.71 -4.45 -4.26
CA GLU A 133 -22.33 -5.72 -3.90
C GLU A 133 -21.64 -6.36 -2.70
N TYR A 134 -20.30 -6.36 -2.68
CA TYR A 134 -19.51 -6.82 -1.54
C TYR A 134 -19.83 -6.03 -0.27
N ALA A 135 -19.86 -4.70 -0.36
CA ALA A 135 -20.19 -3.83 0.77
C ALA A 135 -21.63 -4.06 1.27
N SER A 136 -22.57 -4.34 0.36
CA SER A 136 -23.99 -4.60 0.69
C SER A 136 -24.24 -6.02 1.21
N GLY A 137 -23.49 -7.01 0.71
CA GLY A 137 -23.56 -8.42 1.09
C GLY A 137 -22.81 -8.76 2.39
N GLY A 138 -22.00 -7.83 2.90
CA GLY A 138 -21.31 -7.94 4.18
C GLY A 138 -22.22 -7.86 5.42
N CYS A 139 -23.50 -7.51 5.26
CA CYS A 139 -24.49 -7.55 6.34
C CYS A 139 -25.33 -8.84 6.27
N ARG A 140 -24.75 -9.98 6.67
CA ARG A 140 -25.55 -11.17 6.99
C ARG A 140 -26.07 -11.05 8.43
N PRO A 141 -27.39 -11.17 8.69
CA PRO A 141 -27.88 -11.31 10.06
C PRO A 141 -27.41 -12.66 10.61
N GLY A 142 -26.61 -12.64 11.68
CA GLY A 142 -26.17 -13.84 12.40
C GLY A 142 -24.71 -14.28 12.21
N CYS A 143 -23.74 -13.37 12.24
CA CYS A 143 -22.41 -13.73 12.77
C CYS A 143 -22.48 -13.79 14.31
N PRO A 144 -21.71 -14.66 14.99
CA PRO A 144 -21.80 -14.87 16.43
C PRO A 144 -21.53 -13.60 17.25
#